data_AF-X6N528-F1
#
_entry.id   AF-X6N528-F1
#
_cell.length_a   1.000
_cell.length_b   1.000
_cell.length_c   1.000
_cell.angle_alpha   90.00
_cell.angle_beta   90.00
_cell.angle_gamma   90.00
#
_symmetry.space_group_name_H-M   'P 1'
#
loop_
_entity.id
_entity.type
_entity.pdbx_description
1 polymer ?
#
loop_
_entity_poly.entity_id
_entity_poly.type
_entity_poly.pdbx_seq_one_letter_code
_entity_poly.pdbx_strand_id
1 'polypeptide(L)'
;MLDDLIRRGRVLWKKYEDDEQTGIHELEIMVREARKKQAAERAAARYEARIEKLKNQKKITGVALHILTPVHPLRVYLHQLVTSESFEWFINILIVLNCLFLGLHSPHVKNSSTLGKALSALDKVFTSIFCVELLMKVIAFGLYGMP
;
A
#
# COMPACT_ATOMS: atom_id res chain seq x y z
N MET A 1 46.44 63.14 28.59
CA MET A 1 46.81 61.70 28.70
C MET A 1 45.61 60.85 29.11
N LEU A 2 44.87 61.22 30.16
CA LEU A 2 43.66 60.49 30.60
C LEU A 2 42.50 60.56 29.59
N ASP A 3 42.22 61.75 29.03
CA ASP A 3 41.16 61.93 28.03
C ASP A 3 41.36 61.08 26.77
N ASP A 4 42.61 60.87 26.38
CA ASP A 4 42.96 60.10 25.19
C ASP A 4 42.69 58.61 25.39
N LEU A 5 42.89 58.13 26.63
CA LEU A 5 42.56 56.76 27.03
C LEU A 5 41.05 56.51 27.05
N ILE A 6 40.29 57.47 27.58
CA ILE A 6 38.82 57.40 27.62
C ILE A 6 38.23 57.43 26.20
N ARG A 7 38.80 58.26 25.31
CA ARG A 7 38.41 58.31 23.91
C ARG A 7 38.62 56.98 23.21
N ARG A 8 39.81 56.37 23.38
CA ARG A 8 40.14 55.06 22.78
C ARG A 8 39.27 53.94 23.34
N GLY A 9 39.03 53.91 24.65
CA GLY A 9 38.15 52.93 25.28
C GLY A 9 36.72 52.99 24.72
N ARG A 10 36.18 54.19 24.53
CA ARG A 10 34.82 54.38 23.97
C ARG A 10 34.70 53.90 22.53
N VAL A 11 35.72 54.10 21.71
CA VAL A 11 35.74 53.62 20.32
C VAL A 11 35.82 52.09 20.28
N LEU A 12 36.64 51.48 21.13
CA LEU A 12 36.74 50.02 21.23
C LEU A 12 35.44 49.39 21.72
N TRP A 13 34.78 50.01 22.69
CA TRP A 13 33.53 49.48 23.22
C TRP A 13 32.41 49.54 22.19
N LYS A 14 32.34 50.63 21.43
CA LYS A 14 31.41 50.76 20.31
C LYS A 14 31.66 49.71 19.22
N LYS A 15 32.94 49.47 18.89
CA LYS A 15 33.31 48.42 17.93
C LYS A 15 32.92 47.02 18.42
N TYR A 16 33.14 46.73 19.71
CA TYR A 16 32.74 45.46 20.30
C TYR A 16 31.22 45.26 20.28
N GLU A 17 30.46 46.30 20.63
CA GLU A 17 29.00 46.26 20.64
C GLU A 17 28.43 46.10 19.22
N ASP A 18 29.01 46.79 18.23
CA ASP A 18 28.66 46.60 16.81
C ASP A 18 29.03 45.18 16.31
N ASP A 19 30.20 44.63 16.69
CA ASP A 19 30.63 43.27 16.33
C ASP A 19 29.74 42.20 17.01
N GLU A 20 29.33 42.41 18.26
CA GLU A 20 28.41 41.53 19.00
C GLU A 20 27.01 41.55 18.38
N GLN A 21 26.47 42.74 18.08
CA GLN A 21 25.16 42.87 17.45
C GLN A 21 25.15 42.23 16.04
N THR A 22 26.24 42.40 15.29
CA THR A 22 26.40 41.82 13.95
C THR A 22 26.45 40.29 14.04
N GLY A 23 27.24 39.74 14.97
CA GLY A 23 27.32 38.30 15.20
C GLY A 23 25.98 37.69 15.62
N ILE A 24 25.23 38.38 16.49
CA ILE A 24 23.87 37.96 16.90
C ILE A 24 22.92 37.98 15.70
N HIS A 25 22.96 39.03 14.87
CA HIS A 25 22.11 39.15 13.69
C HIS A 25 22.40 38.06 12.65
N GLU A 26 23.67 37.76 12.38
CA GLU A 26 24.07 36.67 11.49
C GLU A 26 23.60 35.31 12.05
N LEU A 27 23.75 35.08 13.35
CA LEU A 27 23.27 33.87 14.01
C LEU A 27 21.74 33.73 13.87
N GLU A 28 20.99 34.82 14.03
CA GLU A 28 19.54 34.82 13.82
C GLU A 28 19.15 34.47 12.38
N ILE A 29 19.88 35.00 11.39
CA ILE A 29 19.66 34.67 9.97
C ILE A 29 19.93 33.18 9.74
N MET A 30 21.06 32.67 10.21
CA MET A 30 21.42 31.26 10.06
C MET A 30 20.40 30.33 10.75
N VAL A 31 19.93 30.69 11.95
CA VAL A 31 18.90 29.91 12.67
C VAL A 31 17.56 29.96 11.93
N ARG A 32 17.17 31.11 11.37
CA ARG A 32 15.95 31.23 10.56
C ARG A 32 16.03 30.40 9.28
N GLU A 33 17.16 30.42 8.59
CA GLU A 33 17.39 29.62 7.39
C GLU A 33 17.41 28.13 7.69
N ALA A 34 18.11 27.70 8.74
CA ALA A 34 18.13 26.32 9.20
C ALA A 34 16.73 25.81 9.56
N ARG A 35 15.92 26.63 10.26
CA ARG A 35 14.52 26.31 10.59
C ARG A 35 13.64 26.20 9.34
N LYS A 36 13.78 27.12 8.38
CA LYS A 36 13.06 27.06 7.10
C LYS A 36 13.42 25.81 6.30
N LYS A 37 14.72 25.47 6.22
CA LYS A 37 15.22 24.28 5.54
C LYS A 37 14.67 23.00 6.20
N GLN A 38 14.73 22.91 7.53
CA GLN A 38 14.20 21.77 8.27
C GLN A 38 12.67 21.64 8.13
N ALA A 39 11.93 22.76 8.09
CA ALA A 39 10.49 22.75 7.85
C ALA A 39 10.15 22.28 6.43
N ALA A 40 10.91 22.74 5.43
CA ALA A 40 10.76 22.32 4.04
C ALA A 40 11.08 20.82 3.86
N GLU A 41 12.15 20.32 4.48
CA GLU A 41 12.52 18.90 4.47
C GLU A 41 11.44 18.04 5.14
N ARG A 42 10.90 18.47 6.29
CA ARG A 42 9.78 17.76 6.95
C ARG A 42 8.51 17.78 6.11
N ALA A 43 8.23 18.87 5.40
CA ALA A 43 7.08 18.96 4.49
C ALA A 43 7.27 18.05 3.26
N ALA A 44 8.47 18.02 2.69
CA ALA A 44 8.84 17.13 1.59
C ALA A 44 8.73 15.65 2.02
N ALA A 45 9.28 15.28 3.18
CA ALA A 45 9.16 13.92 3.72
C ALA A 45 7.69 13.50 3.96
N ARG A 46 6.83 14.42 4.42
CA ARG A 46 5.38 14.16 4.56
C ARG A 46 4.70 13.99 3.21
N TYR A 47 5.10 14.77 2.20
CA TYR A 47 4.59 14.66 0.85
C TYR A 47 5.00 13.33 0.20
N GLU A 48 6.26 12.93 0.34
CA GLU A 48 6.76 11.64 -0.12
C GLU A 48 6.04 10.47 0.57
N ALA A 49 5.87 10.52 1.90
CA ALA A 49 5.10 9.50 2.61
C ALA A 49 3.62 9.43 2.17
N ARG A 50 3.02 10.56 1.76
CA ARG A 50 1.66 10.61 1.20
C ARG A 50 1.61 9.96 -0.18
N ILE A 51 2.57 10.27 -1.06
CA ILE A 51 2.71 9.66 -2.39
C ILE A 51 2.94 8.16 -2.27
N GLU A 52 3.80 7.72 -1.35
CA GLU A 52 4.07 6.30 -1.12
C GLU A 52 2.82 5.57 -0.62
N LYS A 53 2.05 6.18 0.30
CA LYS A 53 0.74 5.66 0.71
C LYS A 53 -0.27 5.61 -0.44
N LEU A 54 -0.23 6.56 -1.37
CA LEU A 54 -1.11 6.59 -2.54
C LEU A 54 -0.69 5.56 -3.61
N LYS A 55 0.61 5.29 -3.77
CA LYS A 55 1.13 4.21 -4.62
C LYS A 55 0.80 2.83 -4.04
N ASN A 56 0.95 2.69 -2.72
CA ASN A 56 0.71 1.44 -2.01
C ASN A 56 -0.77 1.21 -1.68
N GLN A 57 -1.60 2.27 -1.74
CA GLN A 57 -3.02 2.10 -1.98
C GLN A 57 -3.18 1.56 -3.40
N LYS A 58 -3.21 0.22 -3.50
CA LYS A 58 -3.73 -0.52 -4.64
C LYS A 58 -5.02 0.17 -5.10
N LYS A 59 -4.90 0.96 -6.16
CA LYS A 59 -6.00 1.66 -6.79
C LYS A 59 -6.88 0.56 -7.39
N ILE A 60 -8.12 0.43 -6.92
CA ILE A 60 -9.13 -0.40 -7.58
C ILE A 60 -9.43 0.28 -8.92
N THR A 61 -8.58 0.05 -9.91
CA THR A 61 -8.73 0.57 -11.27
C THR A 61 -9.37 -0.49 -12.13
N GLY A 62 -10.51 -0.12 -12.72
CA GLY A 62 -11.29 -0.94 -13.62
C GLY A 62 -12.77 -0.64 -13.44
N VAL A 63 -13.47 -0.21 -14.48
CA VAL A 63 -14.93 -0.15 -14.48
C VAL A 63 -15.40 -1.51 -14.97
N ALA A 64 -15.52 -2.49 -14.07
CA ALA A 64 -16.09 -3.77 -14.46
C ALA A 64 -17.61 -3.64 -14.46
N LEU A 65 -18.17 -3.61 -15.67
CA LEU A 65 -19.56 -3.30 -16.03
C LEU A 65 -20.01 -1.88 -15.65
N HIS A 66 -20.48 -1.12 -16.65
CA HIS A 66 -21.11 0.21 -16.55
C HIS A 66 -22.32 0.32 -15.57
N ILE A 67 -22.58 -0.68 -14.72
CA ILE A 67 -23.72 -0.79 -13.81
C ILE A 67 -23.26 -0.84 -12.33
N LEU A 68 -22.01 -1.22 -12.02
CA LEU A 68 -21.52 -1.35 -10.65
C LEU A 68 -20.66 -0.15 -10.23
N THR A 69 -21.35 0.88 -9.74
CA THR A 69 -20.77 2.10 -9.15
C THR A 69 -19.75 1.74 -8.05
N PRO A 70 -18.58 2.41 -7.98
CA PRO A 70 -17.47 2.10 -7.05
C PRO A 70 -17.76 2.23 -5.54
N VAL A 71 -19.01 2.46 -5.14
CA VAL A 71 -19.41 2.77 -3.76
C VAL A 71 -20.11 1.61 -3.05
N HIS A 72 -20.41 0.50 -3.74
CA HIS A 72 -21.12 -0.62 -3.11
C HIS A 72 -20.16 -1.48 -2.25
N PRO A 73 -20.47 -1.72 -0.95
CA PRO A 73 -19.59 -2.46 -0.04
C PRO A 73 -19.31 -3.90 -0.48
N LEU A 74 -20.24 -4.50 -1.24
CA LEU A 74 -20.06 -5.83 -1.84
C LEU A 74 -18.86 -5.88 -2.78
N ARG A 75 -18.62 -4.82 -3.57
CA ARG A 75 -17.50 -4.78 -4.51
C ARG A 75 -16.16 -4.67 -3.79
N VAL A 76 -16.10 -3.91 -2.70
CA VAL A 76 -14.88 -3.79 -1.87
C VAL A 76 -14.56 -5.14 -1.22
N TYR A 77 -15.57 -5.81 -0.67
CA TYR A 77 -15.41 -7.14 -0.06
C TYR A 77 -14.99 -8.20 -1.09
N LEU A 78 -15.68 -8.27 -2.24
CA LEU A 78 -15.35 -9.20 -3.32
C LEU A 78 -13.95 -8.94 -3.89
N HIS A 79 -13.57 -7.69 -4.04
CA HIS A 79 -12.22 -7.34 -4.51
C HIS A 79 -11.16 -7.73 -3.48
N GLN A 80 -11.37 -7.48 -2.19
CA GLN A 80 -10.45 -7.91 -1.13
C GLN A 80 -10.35 -9.43 -1.05
N LEU A 81 -11.45 -10.14 -1.23
CA LEU A 81 -11.49 -11.60 -1.21
C LEU A 81 -10.75 -12.21 -2.41
N VAL A 82 -11.02 -11.73 -3.63
CA VAL A 82 -10.41 -12.22 -4.87
C VAL A 82 -8.93 -11.84 -5.00
N THR A 83 -8.52 -10.71 -4.43
CA THR A 83 -7.12 -10.24 -4.47
C THR A 83 -6.30 -10.81 -3.30
N SER A 84 -6.90 -11.62 -2.42
CA SER A 84 -6.18 -12.26 -1.33
C SER A 84 -5.41 -13.47 -1.85
N GLU A 85 -4.10 -13.50 -1.57
CA GLU A 85 -3.25 -14.65 -1.91
C GLU A 85 -3.76 -15.94 -1.24
N SER A 86 -4.34 -15.84 -0.05
CA SER A 86 -4.91 -16.99 0.67
C SER A 86 -6.03 -17.69 -0.10
N PHE A 87 -6.85 -16.94 -0.85
CA PHE A 87 -7.92 -17.51 -1.65
C PHE A 87 -7.38 -18.20 -2.91
N GLU A 88 -6.36 -17.63 -3.55
CA GLU A 88 -5.69 -18.26 -4.68
C GLU A 88 -5.00 -19.59 -4.30
N TRP A 89 -4.32 -19.62 -3.16
CA TRP A 89 -3.74 -20.85 -2.61
C TRP A 89 -4.79 -21.90 -2.25
N PHE A 90 -5.94 -21.48 -1.69
CA PHE A 90 -7.05 -22.39 -1.41
C PHE A 90 -7.54 -23.11 -2.67
N ILE A 91 -7.73 -22.37 -3.76
CA ILE A 91 -8.17 -22.92 -5.04
C ILE A 91 -7.13 -23.86 -5.64
N ASN A 92 -5.85 -23.49 -5.60
CA ASN A 92 -4.77 -24.35 -6.07
C ASN A 92 -4.74 -25.69 -5.31
N ILE A 93 -4.96 -25.67 -4.00
CA ILE A 93 -5.06 -26.89 -3.19
C ILE A 93 -6.29 -27.72 -3.61
N LEU A 94 -7.44 -27.08 -3.85
CA LEU A 94 -8.66 -27.75 -4.29
C LEU A 94 -8.50 -28.43 -5.66
N ILE A 95 -7.76 -27.81 -6.59
CA ILE A 95 -7.46 -28.39 -7.91
C ILE A 95 -6.59 -29.64 -7.73
N VAL A 96 -5.49 -29.53 -6.96
CA VAL A 96 -4.60 -30.68 -6.69
C VAL A 96 -5.36 -31.81 -6.02
N LEU A 97 -6.23 -31.50 -5.06
CA LEU A 97 -7.02 -32.48 -4.34
C LEU A 97 -8.04 -33.17 -5.25
N ASN A 98 -8.73 -32.44 -6.13
CA ASN A 98 -9.61 -33.01 -7.15
C ASN A 98 -8.84 -33.92 -8.13
N CYS A 99 -7.66 -33.51 -8.59
CA CYS A 99 -6.79 -34.35 -9.44
C CYS A 99 -6.30 -35.63 -8.72
N LEU A 100 -5.95 -35.54 -7.43
CA LEU A 100 -5.59 -36.70 -6.62
C LEU A 100 -6.77 -37.67 -6.47
N PHE A 101 -7.97 -37.14 -6.25
CA PHE A 101 -9.19 -37.94 -6.17
C PHE A 101 -9.53 -38.63 -7.49
N LEU A 102 -9.38 -37.94 -8.63
CA LEU A 102 -9.54 -38.54 -9.95
C LEU A 102 -8.52 -39.66 -10.19
N GLY A 103 -7.27 -39.50 -9.73
CA GLY A 103 -6.23 -40.53 -9.80
C GLY A 103 -6.45 -41.71 -8.84
N LEU A 104 -7.08 -41.45 -7.69
CA LEU A 104 -7.48 -42.48 -6.72
C LEU A 104 -8.76 -43.21 -7.11
N HIS A 105 -9.51 -42.72 -8.10
CA HIS A 105 -10.59 -43.45 -8.75
C HIS A 105 -10.02 -44.59 -9.59
N SER A 106 -9.50 -45.61 -8.90
CA SER A 106 -9.10 -46.86 -9.52
C SER A 106 -10.36 -47.51 -10.11
N PRO A 107 -10.36 -47.93 -11.39
CA PRO A 107 -11.55 -48.46 -12.07
C PRO A 107 -12.09 -49.76 -11.45
N HIS A 108 -11.42 -50.29 -10.42
CA HIS A 108 -11.72 -51.57 -9.78
C HIS A 108 -12.53 -51.46 -8.48
N VAL A 109 -12.72 -50.24 -7.93
CA VAL A 109 -13.46 -50.06 -6.66
C VAL A 109 -14.91 -49.73 -6.97
N LYS A 110 -15.76 -50.75 -6.93
CA LYS A 110 -17.23 -50.70 -7.08
C LYS A 110 -17.83 -49.36 -6.63
N ASN A 111 -18.61 -48.76 -7.53
CA ASN A 111 -19.47 -47.57 -7.37
C ASN A 111 -20.43 -47.57 -6.15
N SER A 112 -20.34 -48.54 -5.24
CA SER A 112 -21.13 -48.66 -4.01
C SER A 112 -20.39 -48.23 -2.74
N SER A 113 -19.06 -48.06 -2.78
CA SER A 113 -18.27 -47.72 -1.60
C SER A 113 -18.38 -46.24 -1.23
N THR A 114 -18.33 -45.94 0.07
CA THR A 114 -18.39 -44.58 0.65
C THR A 114 -17.41 -43.62 -0.02
N LEU A 115 -16.24 -44.11 -0.44
CA LEU A 115 -15.22 -43.35 -1.16
C LEU A 115 -15.72 -42.84 -2.52
N GLY A 116 -16.37 -43.66 -3.35
CA GLY A 116 -16.87 -43.22 -4.66
C GLY A 116 -17.98 -42.17 -4.56
N LYS A 117 -18.87 -42.28 -3.56
CA LYS A 117 -19.89 -41.26 -3.28
C LYS A 117 -19.28 -39.97 -2.75
N ALA A 118 -18.28 -40.05 -1.87
CA ALA A 118 -17.56 -38.89 -1.35
C ALA A 118 -16.80 -38.18 -2.47
N LEU A 119 -16.09 -38.91 -3.34
CA LEU A 119 -15.39 -38.35 -4.49
C LEU A 119 -16.35 -37.60 -5.43
N SER A 120 -17.45 -38.23 -5.83
CA SER A 120 -18.43 -37.58 -6.74
C SER A 120 -19.09 -36.34 -6.12
N ALA A 121 -19.30 -36.32 -4.80
CA ALA A 121 -19.80 -35.15 -4.10
C ALA A 121 -18.76 -34.03 -4.03
N LEU A 122 -17.50 -34.38 -3.75
CA LEU A 122 -16.39 -33.44 -3.68
C LEU A 122 -16.09 -32.80 -5.04
N ASP A 123 -16.06 -33.57 -6.12
CA ASP A 123 -15.85 -33.05 -7.48
C ASP A 123 -16.91 -31.99 -7.84
N LYS A 124 -18.19 -32.26 -7.55
CA LYS A 124 -19.28 -31.31 -7.78
C LYS A 124 -19.12 -30.03 -6.96
N VAL A 125 -18.78 -30.15 -5.68
CA VAL A 125 -18.59 -28.99 -4.79
C VAL A 125 -17.38 -28.18 -5.24
N PHE A 126 -16.24 -28.82 -5.53
CA PHE A 126 -15.02 -28.16 -5.98
C PHE A 126 -15.21 -27.46 -7.33
N THR A 127 -15.86 -28.10 -8.31
CA THR A 127 -16.19 -27.45 -9.58
C THR A 127 -17.14 -26.27 -9.38
N SER A 128 -18.11 -26.33 -8.46
CA SER A 128 -19.01 -25.21 -8.19
C SER A 128 -18.28 -24.00 -7.57
N ILE A 129 -17.36 -24.24 -6.63
CA ILE A 129 -16.56 -23.20 -5.98
C ILE A 129 -15.62 -22.55 -7.00
N PHE A 130 -14.95 -23.35 -7.84
CA PHE A 130 -14.10 -22.85 -8.91
C PHE A 130 -14.89 -22.05 -9.95
N CYS A 131 -16.12 -22.49 -10.28
CA CYS A 131 -16.98 -21.76 -11.21
C CYS A 131 -17.42 -20.40 -10.64
N VAL A 132 -17.78 -20.35 -9.35
CA VAL A 132 -18.14 -19.09 -8.68
C VAL A 132 -16.93 -18.15 -8.57
N GLU A 133 -15.76 -18.67 -8.24
CA GLU A 133 -14.51 -17.89 -8.28
C GLU A 133 -14.24 -17.34 -9.68
N LEU A 134 -14.27 -18.20 -10.70
CA LEU A 134 -13.96 -17.81 -12.07
C LEU A 134 -14.94 -16.73 -12.53
N LEU A 135 -16.22 -16.88 -12.19
CA LEU A 135 -17.24 -15.88 -12.44
C LEU A 135 -16.96 -14.57 -11.68
N MET A 136 -16.54 -14.63 -10.42
CA MET A 136 -16.13 -13.45 -9.64
C MET A 136 -14.91 -12.77 -10.24
N LYS A 137 -13.89 -13.52 -10.67
CA LYS A 137 -12.70 -12.98 -11.36
C LYS A 137 -13.08 -12.31 -12.68
N VAL A 138 -13.92 -12.95 -13.49
CA VAL A 138 -14.46 -12.40 -14.74
C VAL A 138 -15.26 -11.12 -14.49
N ILE A 139 -16.08 -11.08 -13.43
CA ILE A 139 -16.85 -9.88 -13.06
C ILE A 139 -15.94 -8.80 -12.49
N ALA A 140 -14.88 -9.15 -11.75
CA ALA A 140 -13.97 -8.19 -11.13
C ALA A 140 -13.00 -7.55 -12.14
N PHE A 141 -12.50 -8.34 -13.09
CA PHE A 141 -11.53 -7.89 -14.10
C PHE A 141 -12.19 -7.52 -15.44
N GLY A 142 -13.45 -7.90 -15.65
CA GLY A 142 -14.18 -7.69 -16.90
C GLY A 142 -13.88 -8.79 -17.94
N LEU A 143 -14.86 -9.07 -18.81
CA LEU A 143 -14.73 -10.05 -19.90
C LEU A 143 -13.99 -9.48 -21.13
N TYR A 144 -13.50 -8.24 -21.06
CA TYR A 144 -12.76 -7.58 -22.12
C TYR A 144 -11.53 -6.92 -21.52
N GLY A 145 -10.36 -7.52 -21.78
CA GLY A 145 -9.13 -6.76 -21.81
C GLY A 145 -9.26 -5.73 -22.91
N MET A 146 -9.43 -4.47 -22.54
CA MET A 146 -9.21 -3.33 -23.42
C MET A 146 -8.14 -2.48 -22.73
N PRO A 147 -7.10 -2.07 -23.49
CA PRO A 147 -5.69 -2.06 -23.07
C PRO A 147 -5.34 -1.13 -21.91
#